data_AF-A0A957HAZ0-F1
#
_entry.id   AF-A0A957HAZ0-F1
#
_cell.length_a   1.000
_cell.length_b   1.000
_cell.length_c   1.000
_cell.angle_alpha   90.00
_cell.angle_beta   90.00
_cell.angle_gamma   90.00
#
_symmetry.space_group_name_H-M   'P 1'
#
loop_
_entity.id
_entity.type
_entity.pdbx_description
1 polymer ?
#
loop_
_entity_poly.entity_id
_entity_poly.type
_entity_poly.pdbx_seq_one_letter_code
_entity_poly.pdbx_strand_id
1 'polypeptide(L)'
;MPTNTPLPSPSPIPLPVAARLDGFRHQFQTWNNCGPATTAMALSYFGLDLDQAETAVYLKPNPEDRNVSPYEISRYVNEQTPYGALERTNGTLSMIKRLVAGGFPVMIELGIEPPGEYRWLGWYGHYLLVVAYDDTQEQFWVYDSWFGTSDRPMENAT
;
A
#
# COMPACT_ATOMS: atom_id res chain seq x y z
N MET A 1 11.71 16.50 -48.28
CA MET A 1 11.50 16.70 -46.83
C MET A 1 11.98 15.45 -46.12
N PRO A 2 12.70 15.53 -44.98
CA PRO A 2 13.06 14.32 -44.24
C PRO A 2 11.79 13.69 -43.65
N THR A 3 11.62 12.39 -43.87
CA THR A 3 10.54 11.59 -43.30
C THR A 3 10.88 11.27 -41.86
N ASN A 4 10.07 11.74 -40.91
CA ASN A 4 10.15 11.29 -39.52
C ASN A 4 9.71 9.83 -39.45
N THR A 5 10.64 8.90 -39.34
CA THR A 5 10.34 7.50 -39.01
C THR A 5 9.95 7.44 -37.54
N PRO A 6 8.72 7.01 -37.18
CA PRO A 6 8.36 6.82 -35.78
C PRO A 6 9.30 5.77 -35.19
N LEU A 7 9.92 6.08 -34.05
CA LEU A 7 10.67 5.07 -33.30
C LEU A 7 9.71 3.93 -32.92
N PRO A 8 10.19 2.67 -32.93
CA PRO A 8 9.39 1.57 -32.43
C PRO A 8 8.93 1.88 -31.00
N SER A 9 7.61 1.89 -30.79
CA SER A 9 7.05 2.01 -29.46
C SER A 9 7.33 0.70 -28.71
N PRO A 10 7.88 0.74 -27.49
CA PRO A 10 8.09 -0.48 -26.71
C PRO A 10 6.74 -1.20 -26.54
N SER A 11 6.67 -2.45 -26.98
CA SER A 11 5.51 -3.29 -26.70
C SER A 11 5.49 -3.59 -25.20
N PRO A 12 4.33 -3.43 -24.52
CA PRO A 12 4.25 -3.69 -23.10
C PRO A 12 4.62 -5.15 -22.81
N ILE A 13 5.53 -5.35 -21.86
CA ILE A 13 5.91 -6.69 -21.39
C ILE A 13 4.61 -7.38 -20.93
N PRO A 14 4.30 -8.59 -21.44
CA PRO A 14 3.16 -9.36 -20.97
C PRO A 14 3.27 -9.57 -19.46
N LEU A 15 2.19 -9.31 -18.74
CA LEU A 15 2.16 -9.59 -17.31
C LEU A 15 2.11 -11.10 -17.07
N PRO A 16 2.80 -11.61 -16.04
CA PRO A 16 2.54 -12.96 -15.58
C PRO A 16 1.10 -13.07 -15.08
N VAL A 17 0.51 -14.26 -15.20
CA VAL A 17 -0.87 -14.55 -14.77
C VAL A 17 -1.06 -14.30 -13.27
N ALA A 18 -0.01 -14.53 -12.48
CA ALA A 18 0.02 -14.24 -11.06
C ALA A 18 1.40 -13.73 -10.66
N ALA A 19 1.45 -12.89 -9.63
CA ALA A 19 2.69 -12.47 -8.97
C ALA A 19 2.42 -12.26 -7.48
N ARG A 20 3.40 -12.59 -6.64
CA ARG A 20 3.35 -12.41 -5.19
C ARG A 20 4.68 -11.87 -4.69
N LEU A 21 4.59 -10.89 -3.81
CA LEU A 21 5.68 -10.37 -3.02
C LEU A 21 5.53 -10.96 -1.61
N ASP A 22 6.60 -11.57 -1.09
CA ASP A 22 6.65 -12.19 0.24
C ASP A 22 7.62 -11.44 1.14
N GLY A 23 7.66 -11.79 2.43
CA GLY A 23 8.61 -11.21 3.40
C GLY A 23 8.11 -9.96 4.14
N PHE A 24 6.84 -9.60 3.96
CA PHE A 24 6.21 -8.54 4.75
C PHE A 24 6.02 -8.98 6.21
N ARG A 25 6.19 -8.03 7.12
CA ARG A 25 5.72 -8.15 8.50
C ARG A 25 4.45 -7.34 8.68
N HIS A 26 3.39 -8.03 9.04
CA HIS A 26 2.10 -7.42 9.33
C HIS A 26 2.13 -6.69 10.69
N GLN A 27 1.42 -5.57 10.78
CA GLN A 27 1.20 -4.82 12.02
C GLN A 27 -0.25 -4.39 12.10
N PHE A 28 -0.91 -4.70 13.22
CA PHE A 28 -2.21 -4.13 13.54
C PHE A 28 -2.07 -2.67 13.94
N GLN A 29 -2.91 -1.79 13.42
CA GLN A 29 -2.87 -0.37 13.75
C GLN A 29 -3.28 -0.12 15.19
N THR A 30 -2.61 0.84 15.82
CA THR A 30 -3.11 1.52 17.00
C THR A 30 -4.09 2.63 16.61
N TRP A 31 -4.61 3.38 17.58
CA TRP A 31 -5.59 4.44 17.37
C TRP A 31 -5.16 5.40 16.24
N ASN A 32 -6.00 5.51 15.22
CA ASN A 32 -5.78 6.33 14.03
C ASN A 32 -4.43 6.14 13.32
N ASN A 33 -3.89 4.92 13.30
CA ASN A 33 -2.53 4.67 12.81
C ASN A 33 -2.44 3.87 11.51
N CYS A 34 -3.51 3.84 10.70
CA CYS A 34 -3.57 3.07 9.46
C CYS A 34 -2.42 3.43 8.49
N GLY A 35 -2.18 4.71 8.24
CA GLY A 35 -1.10 5.19 7.37
C GLY A 35 0.30 4.81 7.89
N PRO A 36 0.66 5.16 9.14
CA PRO A 36 1.94 4.78 9.74
C PRO A 36 2.18 3.27 9.80
N ALA A 37 1.18 2.49 10.22
CA ALA A 37 1.28 1.03 10.28
C ALA A 37 1.48 0.43 8.89
N THR A 38 0.71 0.87 7.89
CA THR A 38 0.82 0.37 6.52
C THR A 38 2.15 0.76 5.86
N THR A 39 2.67 1.94 6.21
CA THR A 39 4.01 2.38 5.78
C THR A 39 5.10 1.48 6.35
N ALA A 40 5.02 1.15 7.64
CA ALA A 40 5.96 0.23 8.29
C ALA A 40 5.89 -1.19 7.68
N MET A 41 4.67 -1.69 7.41
CA MET A 41 4.48 -2.96 6.70
C MET A 41 5.13 -2.93 5.31
N ALA A 42 4.93 -1.87 4.52
CA ALA A 42 5.52 -1.75 3.19
C ALA A 42 7.05 -1.71 3.20
N LEU A 43 7.64 -0.98 4.15
CA LEU A 43 9.10 -0.86 4.30
C LEU A 43 9.76 -2.17 4.76
N SER A 44 9.02 -3.03 5.48
CA SER A 44 9.53 -4.34 5.90
C SER A 44 9.91 -5.26 4.74
N TYR A 45 9.24 -5.14 3.59
CA TYR A 45 9.59 -5.87 2.37
C TYR A 45 10.99 -5.56 1.86
N PHE A 46 11.45 -4.32 2.06
CA PHE A 46 12.80 -3.91 1.67
C PHE A 46 13.85 -4.19 2.76
N GLY A 47 13.44 -4.83 3.86
CA GLY A 47 14.31 -5.18 4.98
C GLY A 47 14.40 -4.13 6.08
N LEU A 48 13.63 -3.05 6.02
CA LEU A 48 13.60 -2.03 7.07
C LEU A 48 12.59 -2.42 8.16
N ASP A 49 13.11 -2.73 9.34
CA ASP A 49 12.33 -3.14 10.50
C ASP A 49 11.89 -1.96 11.34
N LEU A 50 10.86 -1.26 10.89
CA LEU A 50 10.22 -0.21 11.68
C LEU A 50 8.93 -0.72 12.30
N ASP A 51 8.64 -0.26 13.51
CA ASP A 51 7.30 -0.31 14.06
C ASP A 51 6.48 0.93 13.64
N GLN A 52 5.16 0.83 13.82
CA GLN A 52 4.23 1.92 13.50
C GLN A 52 4.40 3.16 14.38
N ALA A 53 5.08 3.07 15.53
CA ALA A 53 5.34 4.22 16.39
C ALA A 53 6.49 5.05 15.81
N GLU A 54 7.53 4.40 15.29
CA GLU A 54 8.64 5.05 14.59
C GLU A 54 8.17 5.81 13.34
N THR A 55 7.29 5.22 12.53
CA THR A 55 6.72 5.91 11.37
C THR A 55 5.73 7.02 11.80
N ALA A 56 4.97 6.84 12.88
CA ALA A 56 4.00 7.81 13.37
C ALA A 56 4.64 9.09 13.91
N VAL A 57 5.88 9.06 14.42
CA VAL A 57 6.60 10.27 14.87
C VAL A 57 6.63 11.34 13.78
N TYR A 58 6.78 10.93 12.52
CA TYR A 58 6.78 11.83 11.37
C TYR A 58 5.39 12.00 10.76
N LEU A 59 4.69 10.88 10.55
CA LEU A 59 3.45 10.85 9.77
C LEU A 59 2.22 11.33 10.56
N LYS A 60 2.23 11.19 11.89
CA LYS A 60 1.09 11.51 12.76
C LYS A 60 1.56 12.28 14.02
N PRO A 61 2.14 13.49 13.85
CA PRO A 61 2.65 14.28 14.97
C PRO A 61 1.55 14.74 15.94
N ASN A 62 0.31 14.89 15.46
CA ASN A 62 -0.87 15.02 16.30
C ASN A 62 -1.54 13.65 16.47
N PRO A 63 -1.57 13.05 17.68
CA PRO A 63 -2.15 11.73 17.91
C PRO A 63 -3.62 11.58 17.52
N GLU A 64 -4.36 12.69 17.44
CA GLU A 64 -5.78 12.71 17.07
C GLU A 64 -6.03 12.81 15.55
N ASP A 65 -4.98 12.98 14.74
CA ASP A 65 -5.11 12.98 13.28
C ASP A 65 -5.62 11.62 12.80
N ARG A 66 -6.75 11.61 12.10
CA ARG A 66 -7.45 10.39 11.67
C ARG A 66 -6.91 9.80 10.37
N ASN A 67 -6.16 10.59 9.60
CA ASN A 67 -5.61 10.17 8.33
C ASN A 67 -4.28 10.89 8.07
N VAL A 68 -3.42 10.24 7.31
CA VAL A 68 -2.19 10.82 6.76
C VAL A 68 -2.32 10.79 5.25
N SER A 69 -1.99 11.88 4.57
CA SER A 69 -2.14 11.93 3.11
C SER A 69 -1.07 11.07 2.39
N PRO A 70 -1.37 10.54 1.18
CA PRO A 70 -0.39 9.79 0.39
C PRO A 70 0.88 10.58 0.08
N TYR A 71 0.76 11.90 -0.07
CA TYR A 71 1.90 12.78 -0.27
C TYR A 71 2.84 12.78 0.95
N GLU A 72 2.31 12.90 2.17
CA GLU A 72 3.11 12.85 3.41
C GLU A 72 3.82 11.51 3.57
N ILE A 73 3.15 10.41 3.23
CA ILE A 73 3.75 9.06 3.22
C ILE A 73 4.91 9.00 2.22
N SER A 74 4.70 9.42 0.97
CA SER A 74 5.76 9.39 -0.04
C SER A 74 6.94 10.29 0.34
N ARG A 75 6.66 11.45 0.94
CA ARG A 75 7.67 12.38 1.44
C ARG A 75 8.49 11.76 2.57
N TYR A 76 7.83 11.12 3.54
CA TYR A 76 8.52 10.40 4.61
C TYR A 76 9.49 9.35 4.06
N VAL A 77 9.03 8.49 3.14
CA VAL A 77 9.90 7.45 2.57
C VAL A 77 11.11 8.08 1.87
N ASN A 78 10.89 9.10 1.04
CA ASN A 78 11.96 9.74 0.28
C ASN A 78 12.95 10.56 1.15
N GLU A 79 12.49 11.13 2.27
CA GLU A 79 13.32 12.01 3.11
C GLU A 79 13.94 11.29 4.32
N GLN A 80 13.30 10.23 4.82
CA GLN A 80 13.67 9.59 6.10
C GLN A 80 14.19 8.15 5.94
N THR A 81 14.21 7.61 4.71
CA THR A 81 14.67 6.23 4.44
C THR A 81 15.62 6.20 3.24
N PRO A 82 16.38 5.11 3.01
CA PRO A 82 17.20 4.96 1.81
C PRO A 82 16.40 4.58 0.55
N TYR A 83 15.08 4.47 0.63
CA TYR A 83 14.21 4.03 -0.47
C TYR A 83 13.51 5.20 -1.15
N GLY A 84 13.00 4.93 -2.36
CA GLY A 84 12.17 5.87 -3.11
C GLY A 84 10.70 5.49 -3.05
N ALA A 85 9.82 6.49 -2.92
CA ALA A 85 8.37 6.33 -3.06
C ALA A 85 7.81 7.31 -4.10
N LEU A 86 6.78 6.85 -4.82
CA LEU A 86 6.04 7.65 -5.79
C LEU A 86 4.56 7.63 -5.46
N GLU A 87 4.00 8.82 -5.24
CA GLU A 87 2.56 9.02 -5.12
C GLU A 87 1.97 9.31 -6.52
N ARG A 88 0.84 8.67 -6.85
CA ARG A 88 0.09 8.88 -8.09
C ARG A 88 -1.39 8.68 -7.82
N THR A 89 -2.21 9.49 -8.47
CA THR A 89 -3.66 9.33 -8.54
C THR A 89 -4.09 8.75 -9.89
N ASN A 90 -5.33 8.24 -9.99
CA ASN A 90 -5.91 7.66 -11.21
C ASN A 90 -5.20 6.40 -11.73
N GLY A 91 -4.72 5.55 -10.83
CA GLY A 91 -4.21 4.21 -11.16
C GLY A 91 -5.29 3.27 -11.70
N THR A 92 -4.86 2.22 -12.40
CA THR A 92 -5.75 1.13 -12.87
C THR A 92 -5.32 -0.20 -12.26
N LEU A 93 -6.22 -1.20 -12.22
CA LEU A 93 -5.88 -2.55 -11.76
C LEU A 93 -4.69 -3.13 -12.55
N SER A 94 -4.64 -2.89 -13.87
CA SER A 94 -3.51 -3.31 -14.71
C SER A 94 -2.20 -2.62 -14.34
N MET A 95 -2.23 -1.37 -13.84
CA MET A 95 -1.04 -0.69 -13.33
C MET A 95 -0.56 -1.31 -12.01
N ILE A 96 -1.48 -1.60 -11.09
CA ILE A 96 -1.17 -2.26 -9.82
C ILE A 96 -0.51 -3.62 -10.08
N LYS A 97 -1.08 -4.43 -11.00
CA LYS A 97 -0.49 -5.71 -11.42
C LYS A 97 0.93 -5.55 -11.97
N ARG A 98 1.19 -4.54 -12.80
CA ARG A 98 2.55 -4.23 -13.32
C ARG A 98 3.53 -3.91 -12.20
N LEU A 99 3.13 -3.10 -11.23
CA LEU A 99 3.99 -2.72 -10.12
C LEU A 99 4.32 -3.93 -9.24
N VAL A 100 3.31 -4.73 -8.88
CA VAL A 100 3.49 -5.95 -8.08
C VAL A 100 4.36 -6.97 -8.83
N ALA A 101 4.09 -7.23 -10.11
CA ALA A 101 4.93 -8.11 -10.93
C ALA A 101 6.36 -7.59 -11.11
N GLY A 102 6.55 -6.26 -11.01
CA GLY A 102 7.84 -5.59 -11.06
C GLY A 102 8.60 -5.57 -9.73
N GLY A 103 8.07 -6.16 -8.66
CA GLY A 103 8.73 -6.19 -7.35
C GLY A 103 8.41 -4.98 -6.46
N PHE A 104 7.37 -4.20 -6.78
CA PHE A 104 6.98 -3.01 -6.03
C PHE A 104 5.65 -3.24 -5.30
N PRO A 105 5.64 -3.25 -3.95
CA PRO A 105 4.38 -3.22 -3.20
C PRO A 105 3.63 -1.90 -3.46
N VAL A 106 2.30 -1.96 -3.45
CA VAL A 106 1.46 -0.79 -3.74
C VAL A 106 0.54 -0.51 -2.57
N MET A 107 0.71 0.67 -1.95
CA MET A 107 -0.25 1.20 -0.97
C MET A 107 -1.38 1.93 -1.71
N ILE A 108 -2.62 1.64 -1.32
CA ILE A 108 -3.83 2.26 -1.88
C ILE A 108 -4.61 2.91 -0.74
N GLU A 109 -4.94 4.19 -0.89
CA GLU A 109 -5.89 4.88 -0.03
C GLU A 109 -7.32 4.58 -0.51
N LEU A 110 -8.20 4.22 0.42
CA LEU A 110 -9.62 4.02 0.17
C LEU A 110 -10.44 4.60 1.34
N GLY A 111 -11.73 4.80 1.09
CA GLY A 111 -12.69 5.06 2.16
C GLY A 111 -13.34 3.78 2.64
N ILE A 112 -13.45 3.60 3.94
CA ILE A 112 -14.23 2.53 4.56
C ILE A 112 -15.33 3.13 5.45
N GLU A 113 -16.44 2.40 5.58
CA GLU A 113 -17.38 2.59 6.67
C GLU A 113 -17.17 1.42 7.66
N PRO A 114 -16.57 1.67 8.83
CA PRO A 114 -16.25 0.60 9.76
C PRO A 114 -17.50 -0.19 10.17
N PRO A 115 -17.45 -1.52 10.17
CA PRO A 115 -18.59 -2.35 10.53
C PRO A 115 -18.79 -2.41 12.06
N GLY A 116 -19.91 -3.02 12.47
CA GLY A 116 -20.14 -3.40 13.87
C GLY A 116 -20.20 -2.24 14.85
N GLU A 117 -19.49 -2.36 15.97
CA GLU A 117 -19.46 -1.36 17.04
C GLU A 117 -18.74 -0.07 16.66
N TYR A 118 -17.95 -0.07 15.57
CA TYR A 118 -17.22 1.10 15.11
C TYR A 118 -17.98 1.96 14.10
N ARG A 119 -19.22 1.59 13.76
CA ARG A 119 -20.07 2.33 12.80
C ARG A 119 -20.26 3.80 13.15
N TRP A 120 -20.14 4.18 14.43
CA TRP A 120 -20.25 5.57 14.88
C TRP A 120 -19.13 6.47 14.35
N LEU A 121 -18.00 5.91 13.89
CA LEU A 121 -16.92 6.66 13.27
C LEU A 121 -17.32 7.27 11.91
N GLY A 122 -18.33 6.71 11.23
CA GLY A 122 -18.73 7.11 9.90
C GLY A 122 -17.67 6.77 8.85
N TRP A 123 -17.67 7.49 7.73
CA TRP A 123 -16.65 7.34 6.68
C TRP A 123 -15.25 7.63 7.23
N TYR A 124 -14.30 6.76 6.92
CA TYR A 124 -12.94 6.79 7.44
C TYR A 124 -11.93 6.47 6.34
N GLY A 125 -10.85 7.25 6.24
CA GLY A 125 -9.75 6.98 5.31
C GLY A 125 -8.92 5.78 5.78
N HIS A 126 -8.59 4.86 4.89
CA HIS A 126 -7.87 3.63 5.22
C HIS A 126 -6.88 3.24 4.12
N TYR A 127 -5.87 2.47 4.49
CA TYR A 127 -4.84 2.02 3.58
C TYR A 127 -4.81 0.50 3.45
N LEU A 128 -4.78 0.02 2.21
CA LEU A 128 -4.47 -1.36 1.87
C LEU A 128 -3.09 -1.44 1.22
N LEU A 129 -2.29 -2.43 1.64
CA LEU A 129 -1.03 -2.76 1.01
C LEU A 129 -1.23 -3.96 0.09
N VAL A 130 -1.23 -3.75 -1.22
CA VAL A 130 -1.33 -4.82 -2.22
C VAL A 130 0.03 -5.49 -2.40
N VAL A 131 0.04 -6.82 -2.25
CA VAL A 131 1.27 -7.64 -2.29
C VAL A 131 1.21 -8.78 -3.32
N ALA A 132 0.03 -9.16 -3.79
CA ALA A 132 -0.10 -10.20 -4.82
C ALA A 132 -1.35 -10.01 -5.69
N TYR A 133 -1.36 -10.66 -6.84
CA TYR A 133 -2.54 -10.85 -7.67
C TYR A 133 -2.52 -12.22 -8.38
N ASP A 134 -3.70 -12.67 -8.79
CA ASP A 134 -3.89 -13.85 -9.63
C ASP A 134 -5.07 -13.59 -10.59
N ASP A 135 -4.78 -13.55 -11.89
CA ASP A 135 -5.77 -13.32 -12.95
C ASP A 135 -6.70 -14.50 -13.18
N THR A 136 -6.29 -15.73 -12.82
CA THR A 136 -7.17 -16.90 -12.91
C THR A 136 -8.24 -16.90 -11.84
N GLN A 137 -7.92 -16.33 -10.67
CA GLN A 137 -8.84 -16.21 -9.54
C GLN A 137 -9.56 -14.87 -9.50
N GLU A 138 -9.16 -13.92 -10.35
CA GLU A 138 -9.62 -12.52 -10.35
C GLU A 138 -9.43 -11.84 -8.99
N GLN A 139 -8.31 -12.12 -8.31
CA GLN A 139 -8.07 -11.71 -6.92
C GLN A 139 -6.78 -10.92 -6.73
N PHE A 140 -6.78 -10.10 -5.68
CA PHE A 140 -5.61 -9.47 -5.08
C PHE A 140 -5.45 -9.93 -3.64
N TRP A 141 -4.21 -10.01 -3.17
CA TRP A 141 -3.90 -10.20 -1.76
C TRP A 141 -3.40 -8.89 -1.18
N VAL A 142 -3.91 -8.58 0.01
CA VAL A 142 -3.62 -7.34 0.72
C VAL A 142 -3.23 -7.60 2.16
N TYR A 143 -2.43 -6.67 2.68
CA TYR A 143 -2.18 -6.50 4.11
C TYR A 143 -2.97 -5.28 4.54
N ASP A 144 -3.84 -5.48 5.52
CA ASP A 144 -4.71 -4.46 6.10
C ASP A 144 -4.36 -4.31 7.58
N SER A 145 -4.07 -3.08 8.02
CA SER A 145 -3.67 -2.83 9.40
C SER A 145 -4.83 -2.94 10.41
N TRP A 146 -6.09 -2.98 9.96
CA TRP A 146 -7.25 -3.26 10.79
C TRP A 146 -7.72 -4.71 10.63
N PHE A 147 -7.95 -5.16 9.40
CA PHE A 147 -8.62 -6.44 9.11
C PHE A 147 -7.67 -7.64 8.98
N GLY A 148 -6.34 -7.45 9.13
CA GLY A 148 -5.36 -8.52 8.98
C GLY A 148 -4.91 -8.71 7.53
N THR A 149 -4.41 -9.89 7.19
CA THR A 149 -3.99 -10.19 5.81
C THR A 149 -5.04 -11.02 5.10
N SER A 150 -5.04 -11.03 3.76
CA SER A 150 -5.92 -11.92 2.98
C SER A 150 -5.76 -13.40 3.36
N ASP A 151 -4.56 -13.82 3.78
CA ASP A 151 -4.29 -15.20 4.20
C ASP A 151 -4.73 -15.48 5.65
N ARG A 152 -4.78 -14.44 6.50
CA ARG A 152 -5.15 -14.52 7.92
C ARG A 152 -6.06 -13.34 8.29
N PRO A 153 -7.34 -13.36 7.84
CA PRO A 153 -8.26 -12.28 8.14
C PRO A 153 -8.64 -12.29 9.62
N MET A 154 -8.67 -11.12 10.25
CA MET A 154 -9.15 -10.86 11.62
C MET A 154 -8.45 -11.62 12.76
N GLU A 155 -7.39 -12.40 12.51
CA GLU A 155 -6.58 -13.00 13.57
C GLU A 155 -5.75 -11.90 14.28
N ASN A 156 -6.13 -11.55 15.51
CA ASN A 156 -5.54 -10.52 16.39
C ASN A 156 -6.02 -9.07 16.21
N ALA A 157 -7.16 -8.86 15.55
CA ALA A 157 -7.94 -7.62 15.70
C ALA A 157 -8.73 -7.67 17.03
N THR A 158 -8.02 -7.55 18.15
CA THR A 158 -8.59 -7.50 19.51
C THR A 158 -8.25 -6.19 20.20
#